data_AF-A0A235EYC8-F1
#
_entry.id   AF-A0A235EYC8-F1
#
_cell.length_a   1.000
_cell.length_b   1.000
_cell.length_c   1.000
_cell.angle_alpha   90.00
_cell.angle_beta   90.00
_cell.angle_gamma   90.00
#
_symmetry.space_group_name_H-M   'P 1'
#
loop_
_entity.id
_entity.type
_entity.pdbx_description
1 polymer ?
#
loop_
_entity_poly.entity_id
_entity_poly.type
_entity_poly.pdbx_seq_one_letter_code
_entity_poly.pdbx_strand_id
1 'polypeptide(L)'
;MNALVLSPRASGAFPQPPPLRRLRDLLFRRLPAPARAARMELRIDVQHPEESIETELDTLYRRLHTAADPVSACATLPILLPGLIFRHREADGEHYIYVEDPAAGRLAGYTVFNRLIEVDRRTDRHVRAPHSKYAPAYQGRGIATAVYEWALAQGICLVSGARQSVGAHALWRALGRRHPLRYVAIVDKRLHDLGTEVEPRLREDLNTRMILFGARWSLGRAKASSLLRGSENSASLVLSEDA
;
A
#
# COMPACT_ATOMS: atom_id res chain seq x y z
N MET A 1 -76.64 -0.91 15.60
CA MET A 1 -76.77 0.57 15.54
C MET A 1 -76.44 1.12 16.92
N ASN A 2 -75.59 2.15 16.98
CA ASN A 2 -75.37 3.12 18.07
C ASN A 2 -73.89 3.27 18.41
N ALA A 3 -73.31 4.37 17.94
CA ALA A 3 -72.15 4.98 18.54
C ALA A 3 -72.51 6.45 18.80
N LEU A 4 -72.69 6.77 20.07
CA LEU A 4 -72.99 8.11 20.56
C LEU A 4 -71.68 8.84 20.88
N VAL A 5 -71.66 10.08 20.39
CA VAL A 5 -70.85 11.25 20.75
C VAL A 5 -70.44 11.28 22.22
N LEU A 6 -69.22 11.73 22.52
CA LEU A 6 -68.90 12.56 23.70
C LEU A 6 -67.52 13.23 23.58
N SER A 7 -67.50 14.53 23.85
CA SER A 7 -66.37 15.41 24.18
C SER A 7 -66.96 16.53 25.07
N PRO A 8 -66.21 17.36 25.81
CA PRO A 8 -65.08 17.16 26.73
C PRO A 8 -65.32 17.79 28.14
N ARG A 9 -64.44 17.52 29.13
CA ARG A 9 -63.96 18.41 30.25
C ARG A 9 -63.24 17.53 31.29
N ALA A 10 -61.91 17.49 31.33
CA ALA A 10 -60.96 18.40 31.99
C ALA A 10 -60.70 18.08 33.48
N SER A 11 -59.50 17.55 33.79
CA SER A 11 -58.52 18.16 34.72
C SER A 11 -57.46 17.14 35.16
N GLY A 12 -56.20 17.44 34.85
CA GLY A 12 -55.02 16.69 35.26
C GLY A 12 -53.80 17.36 34.64
N ALA A 13 -53.23 18.33 35.34
CA ALA A 13 -52.17 19.20 34.85
C ALA A 13 -50.84 18.44 34.65
N PHE A 14 -50.27 18.55 33.44
CA PHE A 14 -48.85 18.26 33.16
C PHE A 14 -48.11 19.60 33.00
N PRO A 15 -46.99 19.84 33.70
CA PRO A 15 -46.22 21.07 33.53
C PRO A 15 -45.49 21.08 32.19
N GLN A 16 -45.64 22.19 31.45
CA GLN A 16 -44.91 22.50 30.22
C GLN A 16 -43.47 22.95 30.52
N PRO A 17 -42.45 22.56 29.72
CA PRO A 17 -41.12 23.13 29.83
C PRO A 17 -41.05 24.55 29.22
N PRO A 18 -40.27 25.47 29.80
CA PRO A 18 -40.13 26.84 29.28
C PRO A 18 -39.30 26.89 27.98
N PRO A 19 -39.55 27.87 27.09
CA PRO A 19 -38.87 28.00 25.81
C PRO A 19 -37.44 28.54 25.94
N LEU A 20 -36.56 27.97 25.12
CA LEU A 20 -35.15 28.31 24.94
C LEU A 20 -34.96 29.76 24.48
N ARG A 21 -34.60 30.67 25.40
CA ARG A 21 -33.87 31.90 25.07
C ARG A 21 -33.31 32.52 26.34
N ARG A 22 -32.01 32.27 26.58
CA ARG A 22 -31.02 33.01 27.39
C ARG A 22 -30.13 32.02 28.15
N LEU A 23 -29.18 31.41 27.43
CA LEU A 23 -28.03 30.73 28.03
C LEU A 23 -26.90 30.65 27.01
N ARG A 24 -26.65 31.77 26.32
CA ARG A 24 -25.59 31.86 25.29
C ARG A 24 -24.26 32.39 25.82
N ASP A 25 -24.21 32.90 27.05
CA ASP A 25 -23.03 33.64 27.54
C ASP A 25 -22.32 33.05 28.77
N LEU A 26 -22.59 31.80 29.17
CA LEU A 26 -21.94 31.18 30.35
C LEU A 26 -21.37 29.77 30.15
N LEU A 27 -21.08 29.36 28.90
CA LEU A 27 -20.41 28.08 28.62
C LEU A 27 -19.14 28.19 27.77
N PHE A 28 -18.53 29.38 27.68
CA PHE A 28 -17.15 29.53 27.22
C PHE A 28 -16.19 29.67 28.41
N ARG A 29 -16.16 28.64 29.26
CA ARG A 29 -15.04 28.45 30.19
C ARG A 29 -14.10 27.46 29.52
N ARG A 30 -12.91 27.96 29.14
CA ARG A 30 -11.80 27.25 28.49
C ARG A 30 -11.76 25.75 28.83
N LEU A 31 -12.23 24.91 27.90
CA LEU A 31 -11.84 23.52 27.87
C LEU A 31 -10.39 23.48 27.37
N PRO A 32 -9.44 22.84 28.08
CA PRO A 32 -8.12 22.59 27.51
C PRO A 32 -8.27 21.76 26.23
N ALA A 33 -7.46 22.08 25.23
CA ALA A 33 -7.41 21.31 23.99
C ALA A 33 -7.23 19.81 24.31
N PRO A 34 -7.88 18.89 23.58
CA PRO A 34 -7.73 17.47 23.85
C PRO A 34 -6.25 17.12 23.74
N ALA A 35 -5.69 16.61 24.84
CA ALA A 35 -4.34 16.06 24.85
C ALA A 35 -4.26 15.02 23.73
N ARG A 36 -3.32 15.24 22.80
CA ARG A 36 -3.02 14.37 21.68
C ARG A 36 -2.81 12.96 22.27
N ALA A 37 -3.77 12.06 22.04
CA ALA A 37 -3.67 10.69 22.51
C ALA A 37 -2.31 10.15 22.03
N ALA A 38 -1.46 9.76 22.98
CA ALA A 38 -0.18 9.15 22.66
C ALA A 38 -0.47 7.99 21.70
N ARG A 39 0.15 8.02 20.51
CA ARG A 39 0.06 6.90 19.58
C ARG A 39 0.62 5.68 20.31
N MET A 40 -0.26 4.79 20.74
CA MET A 40 0.16 3.46 21.16
C MET A 40 0.67 2.76 19.90
N GLU A 41 1.98 2.65 19.78
CA GLU A 41 2.60 1.76 18.79
C GLU A 41 2.50 0.33 19.32
N LEU A 42 1.60 -0.45 18.73
CA LEU A 42 1.58 -1.89 18.95
C LEU A 42 2.75 -2.50 18.18
N ARG A 43 3.86 -2.77 18.88
CA ARG A 43 4.97 -3.57 18.36
C ARG A 43 4.58 -5.04 18.49
N ILE A 44 4.10 -5.62 17.41
CA ILE A 44 3.95 -7.07 17.32
C ILE A 44 5.31 -7.61 16.86
N ASP A 45 6.15 -8.01 17.81
CA ASP A 45 7.38 -8.76 17.51
C ASP A 45 6.98 -10.18 17.12
N VAL A 46 6.63 -10.37 15.84
CA VAL A 46 6.40 -11.71 15.32
C VAL A 46 7.76 -12.36 15.07
N GLN A 47 8.26 -13.08 16.07
CA GLN A 47 9.36 -14.02 15.87
C GLN A 47 8.83 -15.20 15.05
N HIS A 48 8.88 -15.07 13.73
CA HIS A 48 8.84 -16.25 12.88
C HIS A 48 10.19 -16.96 13.06
N PRO A 49 10.23 -18.28 13.29
CA PRO A 49 11.41 -19.05 12.92
C PRO A 49 11.76 -18.65 11.48
N GLU A 50 13.01 -18.30 11.21
CA GLU A 50 13.47 -18.14 9.82
C GLU A 50 13.42 -19.52 9.16
N GLU A 51 12.23 -19.92 8.69
CA GLU A 51 12.15 -21.00 7.72
C GLU A 51 12.99 -20.61 6.51
N SER A 52 13.81 -21.53 6.04
CA SER A 52 14.60 -21.30 4.85
C SER A 52 13.67 -20.95 3.70
N ILE A 53 14.09 -20.04 2.82
CA ILE A 53 13.31 -19.65 1.64
C ILE A 53 12.93 -20.89 0.80
N GLU A 54 13.78 -21.92 0.78
CA GLU A 54 13.48 -23.18 0.11
C GLU A 54 12.26 -23.89 0.72
N THR A 55 12.17 -23.96 2.05
CA THR A 55 11.02 -24.60 2.75
C THR A 55 9.71 -23.84 2.49
N GLU A 56 9.80 -22.51 2.51
CA GLU A 56 8.67 -21.63 2.15
C GLU A 56 8.20 -21.90 0.71
N LEU A 57 9.13 -21.99 -0.24
CA LEU A 57 8.85 -22.25 -1.65
C LEU A 57 8.31 -23.65 -1.91
N ASP A 58 8.81 -24.68 -1.22
CA ASP A 58 8.29 -26.05 -1.34
C ASP A 58 6.85 -26.14 -0.84
N THR A 59 6.52 -25.43 0.25
CA THR A 59 5.16 -25.34 0.75
C THR A 59 4.24 -24.62 -0.24
N LEU A 60 4.66 -23.49 -0.79
CA LEU A 60 3.90 -22.78 -1.82
C LEU A 60 3.71 -23.61 -3.09
N TYR A 61 4.73 -24.35 -3.53
CA TYR A 61 4.65 -25.22 -4.72
C TYR A 61 3.59 -26.31 -4.52
N ARG A 62 3.61 -27.02 -3.38
CA ARG A 62 2.60 -28.05 -3.07
C ARG A 62 1.17 -27.49 -3.08
N ARG A 63 0.98 -26.30 -2.50
CA ARG A 63 -0.33 -25.62 -2.48
C ARG A 63 -0.80 -25.22 -3.88
N LEU A 64 0.10 -24.67 -4.70
CA LEU A 64 -0.20 -24.30 -6.09
C LEU A 64 -0.68 -25.49 -6.93
N HIS A 65 -0.18 -26.69 -6.64
CA HIS A 65 -0.55 -27.94 -7.32
C HIS A 65 -1.66 -28.74 -6.63
N THR A 66 -2.27 -28.20 -5.57
CA THR A 66 -3.42 -28.82 -4.88
C THR A 66 -4.72 -28.18 -5.36
N ALA A 67 -5.52 -28.91 -6.14
CA ALA A 67 -6.71 -28.37 -6.83
C ALA A 67 -7.77 -27.70 -5.93
N ALA A 68 -7.83 -28.07 -4.64
CA ALA A 68 -8.75 -27.46 -3.68
C ALA A 68 -8.15 -26.25 -2.92
N ASP A 69 -6.86 -25.94 -3.09
CA ASP A 69 -6.22 -24.81 -2.42
C ASP A 69 -6.51 -23.51 -3.19
N PRO A 70 -6.91 -22.42 -2.53
CA PRO A 70 -7.14 -21.12 -3.17
C PRO A 70 -5.94 -20.56 -3.97
N VAL A 71 -4.71 -21.01 -3.66
CA VAL A 71 -3.50 -20.61 -4.40
C VAL A 71 -3.42 -21.24 -5.79
N SER A 72 -4.07 -22.40 -6.00
CA SER A 72 -4.03 -23.13 -7.28
C SER A 72 -4.74 -22.40 -8.44
N ALA A 73 -5.65 -21.48 -8.15
CA ALA A 73 -6.40 -20.70 -9.14
C ALA A 73 -5.55 -19.58 -9.76
N CYS A 74 -4.52 -19.95 -10.54
CA CYS A 74 -3.61 -19.02 -11.20
C CYS A 74 -3.76 -19.03 -12.73
N ALA A 75 -3.69 -17.85 -13.33
CA ALA A 75 -3.45 -17.67 -14.76
C ALA A 75 -1.95 -17.78 -15.08
N THR A 76 -1.60 -18.16 -16.31
CA THR A 76 -0.20 -18.10 -16.77
C THR A 76 0.08 -16.74 -17.41
N LEU A 77 1.13 -16.06 -16.98
CA LEU A 77 1.57 -14.80 -17.57
C LEU A 77 2.42 -15.04 -18.83
N PRO A 78 2.32 -14.15 -19.84
CA PRO A 78 3.12 -14.24 -21.06
C PRO A 78 4.54 -13.65 -20.86
N ILE A 79 5.21 -14.01 -19.77
CA ILE A 79 6.60 -13.61 -19.50
C ILE A 79 7.52 -14.67 -20.08
N LEU A 80 8.42 -14.24 -20.98
CA LEU A 80 9.36 -15.13 -21.64
C LEU A 80 10.71 -15.10 -20.90
N LEU A 81 10.91 -16.08 -20.02
CA LEU A 81 12.22 -16.37 -19.43
C LEU A 81 12.47 -17.89 -19.57
N PRO A 82 13.50 -18.33 -20.32
CA PRO A 82 13.67 -19.74 -20.66
C PRO A 82 13.65 -20.67 -19.45
N GLY A 83 12.87 -21.75 -19.55
CA GLY A 83 12.77 -22.77 -18.51
C GLY A 83 11.92 -22.38 -17.29
N LEU A 84 11.26 -21.22 -17.30
CA LEU A 84 10.43 -20.76 -16.19
C LEU A 84 9.00 -20.46 -16.64
N ILE A 85 8.04 -20.76 -15.77
CA ILE A 85 6.61 -20.47 -15.96
C ILE A 85 6.17 -19.48 -14.87
N PHE A 86 5.43 -18.45 -15.27
CA PHE A 86 4.94 -17.42 -14.35
C PHE A 86 3.45 -17.61 -14.13
N ARG A 87 3.05 -17.88 -12.89
CA ARG A 87 1.66 -18.02 -12.46
C ARG A 87 1.22 -16.77 -11.74
N HIS A 88 0.08 -16.22 -12.11
CA HIS A 88 -0.49 -15.00 -11.54
C HIS A 88 -1.87 -15.26 -10.96
N ARG A 89 -2.10 -14.71 -9.77
CA ARG A 89 -3.43 -14.55 -9.21
C ARG A 89 -3.56 -13.17 -8.58
N GLU A 90 -4.80 -12.70 -8.48
CA GLU A 90 -5.14 -11.51 -7.73
C GLU A 90 -5.98 -11.91 -6.51
N ALA A 91 -5.64 -11.40 -5.34
CA ALA A 91 -6.41 -11.60 -4.12
C ALA A 91 -6.35 -10.33 -3.28
N ASP A 92 -7.50 -9.86 -2.81
CA ASP A 92 -7.64 -8.66 -1.96
C ASP A 92 -6.97 -7.39 -2.54
N GLY A 93 -6.92 -7.30 -3.87
CA GLY A 93 -6.30 -6.20 -4.63
C GLY A 93 -4.77 -6.28 -4.75
N GLU A 94 -4.15 -7.36 -4.28
CA GLU A 94 -2.73 -7.65 -4.46
C GLU A 94 -2.50 -8.63 -5.61
N HIS A 95 -1.37 -8.49 -6.30
CA HIS A 95 -1.00 -9.41 -7.37
C HIS A 95 0.10 -10.35 -6.89
N TYR A 96 -0.18 -11.65 -6.93
CA TYR A 96 0.75 -12.70 -6.56
C TYR A 96 1.30 -13.35 -7.83
N ILE A 97 2.62 -13.34 -7.98
CA ILE A 97 3.32 -13.97 -9.10
C ILE A 97 4.21 -15.07 -8.54
N TYR A 98 3.94 -16.31 -8.89
CA TYR A 98 4.77 -17.46 -8.57
C TYR A 98 5.58 -17.86 -9.81
N VAL A 99 6.85 -18.23 -9.61
CA VAL A 99 7.75 -18.60 -10.69
C VAL A 99 8.10 -20.07 -10.54
N GLU A 100 7.57 -20.90 -11.42
CA GLU A 100 7.82 -22.34 -11.45
C GLU A 100 9.02 -22.67 -12.34
N ASP A 101 9.84 -23.61 -11.90
CA ASP A 101 10.80 -24.35 -12.71
C ASP A 101 10.22 -25.77 -12.92
N PRO A 102 9.53 -26.02 -14.06
CA PRO A 102 8.89 -27.31 -14.30
C PRO A 102 9.90 -28.44 -14.50
N ALA A 103 11.13 -28.15 -14.94
CA ALA A 103 12.16 -29.17 -15.12
C ALA A 103 12.67 -29.69 -13.77
N ALA A 104 12.76 -28.80 -12.78
CA ALA A 104 13.12 -29.16 -11.40
C ALA A 104 11.91 -29.51 -10.51
N GLY A 105 10.68 -29.34 -11.01
CA GLY A 105 9.45 -29.61 -10.26
C GLY A 105 9.32 -28.80 -8.96
N ARG A 106 9.66 -27.51 -9.00
CA ARG A 106 9.67 -26.63 -7.81
C ARG A 106 9.40 -25.15 -8.14
N LEU A 107 9.24 -24.32 -7.12
CA LEU A 107 9.25 -22.87 -7.28
C LEU A 107 10.68 -22.29 -7.25
N ALA A 108 10.98 -21.42 -8.22
CA ALA A 108 12.16 -20.57 -8.25
C ALA A 108 12.05 -19.39 -7.28
N GLY A 109 10.82 -18.93 -7.03
CA GLY A 109 10.52 -17.81 -6.16
C GLY A 109 9.13 -17.24 -6.39
N TYR A 110 8.87 -16.09 -5.78
CA TYR A 110 7.63 -15.35 -5.96
C TYR A 110 7.84 -13.84 -5.84
N THR A 111 6.87 -13.08 -6.35
CA THR A 111 6.71 -11.64 -6.09
C THR A 111 5.26 -11.37 -5.72
N VAL A 112 5.06 -10.64 -4.63
CA VAL A 112 3.76 -10.06 -4.31
C VAL A 112 3.83 -8.56 -4.55
N PHE A 113 2.91 -8.03 -5.35
CA PHE A 113 2.69 -6.61 -5.47
C PHE A 113 1.63 -6.21 -4.45
N ASN A 114 2.10 -5.81 -3.27
CA ASN A 114 1.28 -5.46 -2.13
C ASN A 114 0.57 -4.13 -2.35
N ARG A 115 -0.59 -3.98 -1.70
CA ARG A 115 -1.22 -2.67 -1.54
C ARG A 115 -0.36 -1.79 -0.65
N LEU A 116 -0.45 -0.47 -0.85
CA LEU A 116 0.33 0.49 -0.08
C LEU A 116 -0.60 1.20 0.90
N ILE A 117 -0.74 0.63 2.10
CA ILE A 117 -1.64 1.16 3.14
C ILE A 117 -1.21 2.54 3.66
N GLU A 118 0.04 2.91 3.40
CA GLU A 118 0.64 4.19 3.76
C GLU A 118 0.17 5.33 2.86
N VAL A 119 -0.59 5.06 1.80
CA VAL A 119 -1.20 6.09 0.96
C VAL A 119 -2.73 6.04 0.98
N ASP A 120 -3.36 7.11 0.52
CA ASP A 120 -4.80 7.21 0.42
C ASP A 120 -5.38 6.23 -0.62
N ARG A 121 -6.68 5.92 -0.51
CA ARG A 121 -7.37 4.94 -1.36
C ARG A 121 -7.38 5.28 -2.86
N ARG A 122 -7.23 6.55 -3.25
CA ARG A 122 -7.16 6.94 -4.67
C ARG A 122 -5.77 6.65 -5.21
N THR A 123 -4.72 6.96 -4.44
CA THR A 123 -3.33 6.64 -4.77
C THR A 123 -3.10 5.13 -4.81
N ASP A 124 -3.58 4.40 -3.79
CA ASP A 124 -3.47 2.93 -3.66
C ASP A 124 -4.03 2.17 -4.87
N ARG A 125 -4.99 2.71 -5.62
CA ARG A 125 -5.52 2.05 -6.85
C ARG A 125 -4.51 1.94 -7.98
N HIS A 126 -3.44 2.74 -7.94
CA HIS A 126 -2.50 2.89 -9.04
C HIS A 126 -1.08 2.45 -8.70
N VAL A 127 -0.78 2.27 -7.41
CA VAL A 127 0.55 1.92 -6.93
C VAL A 127 0.55 0.56 -6.26
N ARG A 128 1.65 -0.17 -6.39
CA ARG A 128 1.91 -1.38 -5.62
C ARG A 128 3.35 -1.39 -5.10
N ALA A 129 3.55 -2.00 -3.94
CA ALA A 129 4.87 -2.24 -3.38
C ALA A 129 5.29 -3.69 -3.67
N PRO A 130 6.32 -3.93 -4.52
CA PRO A 130 6.74 -5.27 -4.80
C PRO A 130 7.59 -5.85 -3.65
N HIS A 131 7.28 -7.07 -3.27
CA HIS A 131 8.01 -7.89 -2.32
C HIS A 131 8.36 -9.22 -3.00
N SER A 132 9.64 -9.39 -3.34
CA SER A 132 10.12 -10.57 -4.05
C SER A 132 11.06 -11.40 -3.20
N LYS A 133 10.89 -12.72 -3.25
CA LYS A 133 11.84 -13.69 -2.71
C LYS A 133 12.14 -14.76 -3.75
N TYR A 134 13.42 -15.08 -3.92
CA TYR A 134 13.89 -16.10 -4.86
C TYR A 134 14.89 -17.01 -4.15
N ALA A 135 14.79 -18.32 -4.41
CA ALA A 135 15.77 -19.27 -3.94
C ALA A 135 17.17 -18.90 -4.49
N PRO A 136 18.27 -19.14 -3.75
CA PRO A 136 19.62 -18.71 -4.13
C PRO A 136 20.03 -19.13 -5.55
N ALA A 137 19.69 -20.35 -5.98
CA ALA A 137 19.98 -20.87 -7.32
C ALA A 137 19.30 -20.08 -8.47
N TYR A 138 18.31 -19.26 -8.15
CA TYR A 138 17.52 -18.49 -9.12
C TYR A 138 17.79 -16.98 -9.07
N GLN A 139 18.59 -16.51 -8.11
CA GLN A 139 18.95 -15.11 -7.99
C GLN A 139 19.87 -14.68 -9.15
N GLY A 140 19.83 -13.39 -9.51
CA GLY A 140 20.64 -12.85 -10.61
C GLY A 140 20.20 -13.25 -12.03
N ARG A 141 19.18 -14.10 -12.19
CA ARG A 141 18.67 -14.57 -13.50
C ARG A 141 17.67 -13.63 -14.20
N GLY A 142 17.49 -12.41 -13.68
CA GLY A 142 16.56 -11.43 -14.26
C GLY A 142 15.08 -11.69 -13.98
N ILE A 143 14.73 -12.63 -13.10
CA ILE A 143 13.33 -12.97 -12.76
C ILE A 143 12.57 -11.74 -12.24
N ALA A 144 13.13 -11.06 -11.23
CA ALA A 144 12.53 -9.85 -10.66
C ALA A 144 12.33 -8.75 -11.72
N THR A 145 13.32 -8.55 -12.58
CA THR A 145 13.24 -7.61 -13.70
C THR A 145 12.06 -7.93 -14.60
N ALA A 146 11.91 -9.19 -15.02
CA ALA A 146 10.83 -9.60 -15.91
C ALA A 146 9.44 -9.42 -15.29
N VAL A 147 9.30 -9.74 -14.00
CA VAL A 147 8.05 -9.56 -13.24
C VAL A 147 7.71 -8.07 -13.08
N TYR A 148 8.69 -7.23 -12.77
CA TYR A 148 8.47 -5.79 -12.61
C TYR A 148 8.15 -5.12 -13.94
N GLU A 149 8.83 -5.51 -15.02
CA GLU A 149 8.52 -5.06 -16.39
C GLU A 149 7.09 -5.41 -16.79
N TRP A 150 6.63 -6.63 -16.49
CA TRP A 150 5.24 -7.00 -16.74
C TRP A 150 4.25 -6.08 -16.00
N ALA A 151 4.46 -5.84 -14.70
CA ALA A 151 3.57 -4.97 -13.91
C ALA A 151 3.58 -3.53 -14.43
N LEU A 152 4.75 -2.99 -14.73
CA LEU A 152 4.91 -1.66 -15.32
C LEU A 152 4.19 -1.61 -16.67
N ALA A 153 4.32 -2.62 -17.53
CA ALA A 153 3.63 -2.67 -18.82
C ALA A 153 2.09 -2.68 -18.68
N GLN A 154 1.54 -3.26 -17.60
CA GLN A 154 0.10 -3.17 -17.30
C GLN A 154 -0.35 -1.76 -16.89
N GLY A 155 0.58 -0.87 -16.53
CA GLY A 155 0.32 0.49 -16.05
C GLY A 155 0.29 0.60 -14.53
N ILE A 156 0.78 -0.42 -13.82
CA ILE A 156 0.96 -0.39 -12.36
C ILE A 156 2.21 0.43 -12.05
N CYS A 157 2.09 1.47 -11.22
CA CYS A 157 3.25 2.17 -10.69
C CYS A 157 3.83 1.38 -9.52
N LEU A 158 5.15 1.20 -9.49
CA LEU A 158 5.81 0.48 -8.41
C LEU A 158 6.40 1.47 -7.41
N VAL A 159 6.13 1.27 -6.13
CA VAL A 159 6.74 2.03 -5.02
C VAL A 159 7.63 1.10 -4.22
N SER A 160 8.86 1.51 -3.93
CA SER A 160 9.80 0.65 -3.22
C SER A 160 9.42 0.47 -1.75
N GLY A 161 10.10 -0.44 -1.05
CA GLY A 161 10.04 -0.51 0.41
C GLY A 161 10.88 0.58 1.09
N ALA A 162 10.65 0.79 2.39
CA ALA A 162 11.39 1.77 3.20
C ALA A 162 12.89 1.49 3.27
N ARG A 163 13.24 0.20 3.33
CA ARG A 163 14.60 -0.28 3.31
C ARG A 163 14.77 -1.19 2.12
N GLN A 164 15.85 -1.00 1.38
CA GLN A 164 16.19 -1.82 0.23
C GLN A 164 17.56 -2.44 0.47
N SER A 165 17.71 -3.70 0.06
CA SER A 165 19.04 -4.27 -0.09
C SER A 165 19.78 -3.58 -1.23
N VAL A 166 21.11 -3.72 -1.28
CA VAL A 166 21.94 -3.22 -2.38
C VAL A 166 21.45 -3.77 -3.73
N GLY A 167 21.12 -5.07 -3.78
CA GLY A 167 20.60 -5.72 -4.99
C GLY A 167 19.24 -5.19 -5.43
N ALA A 168 18.33 -4.94 -4.48
CA ALA A 168 17.06 -4.30 -4.78
C ALA A 168 17.29 -2.89 -5.34
N HIS A 169 18.09 -2.06 -4.67
CA HIS A 169 18.38 -0.71 -5.15
C HIS A 169 18.97 -0.71 -6.57
N ALA A 170 19.92 -1.61 -6.85
CA ALA A 170 20.50 -1.77 -8.18
C ALA A 170 19.45 -2.14 -9.25
N LEU A 171 18.52 -3.05 -8.94
CA LEU A 171 17.40 -3.39 -9.82
C LEU A 171 16.52 -2.16 -10.11
N TRP A 172 16.15 -1.40 -9.08
CA TRP A 172 15.34 -0.19 -9.22
C TRP A 172 16.02 0.86 -10.10
N ARG A 173 17.32 1.09 -9.91
CA ARG A 173 18.10 2.00 -10.77
C ARG A 173 18.20 1.48 -12.20
N ALA A 174 18.33 0.16 -12.40
CA ALA A 174 18.38 -0.44 -13.72
C ALA A 174 17.05 -0.30 -14.48
N LEU A 175 15.92 -0.51 -13.80
CA LEU A 175 14.59 -0.25 -14.34
C LEU A 175 14.38 1.25 -14.63
N GLY A 176 14.90 2.13 -13.77
CA GLY A 176 14.82 3.58 -13.94
C GLY A 176 15.51 4.14 -15.19
N ARG A 177 16.35 3.35 -15.87
CA ARG A 177 16.92 3.72 -17.19
C ARG A 177 15.90 3.60 -18.32
N ARG A 178 14.81 2.84 -18.12
CA ARG A 178 13.79 2.54 -19.15
C ARG A 178 12.40 3.04 -18.75
N HIS A 179 12.15 3.19 -17.46
CA HIS A 179 10.90 3.69 -16.90
C HIS A 179 11.16 4.96 -16.10
N PRO A 180 10.28 5.97 -16.17
CA PRO A 180 10.46 7.16 -15.35
C PRO A 180 10.55 6.81 -13.86
N LEU A 181 11.70 7.13 -13.27
CA LEU A 181 12.03 6.87 -11.87
C LEU A 181 12.11 8.20 -11.12
N ARG A 182 11.48 8.26 -9.94
CA ARG A 182 11.56 9.42 -9.05
C ARG A 182 11.72 9.00 -7.60
N TYR A 183 12.26 9.88 -6.78
CA TYR A 183 12.15 9.81 -5.34
C TYR A 183 10.87 10.50 -4.90
N VAL A 184 10.21 9.92 -3.90
CA VAL A 184 8.98 10.46 -3.32
C VAL A 184 9.03 10.35 -1.81
N ALA A 185 8.43 11.31 -1.10
CA ALA A 185 8.13 11.17 0.32
C ALA A 185 6.68 10.71 0.50
N ILE A 186 6.43 9.80 1.43
CA ILE A 186 5.08 9.45 1.87
C ILE A 186 4.76 10.28 3.13
N VAL A 187 3.86 11.25 2.99
CA VAL A 187 3.48 12.18 4.07
C VAL A 187 1.97 12.37 4.04
N ASP A 188 1.31 12.31 5.19
CA ASP A 188 -0.15 12.46 5.32
C ASP A 188 -0.95 11.61 4.31
N LYS A 189 -0.52 10.36 4.14
CA LYS A 189 -1.09 9.40 3.17
C LYS A 189 -1.00 9.85 1.71
N ARG A 190 -0.07 10.74 1.36
CA ARG A 190 0.15 11.26 0.01
C ARG A 190 1.59 11.04 -0.42
N LEU A 191 1.78 10.88 -1.73
CA LEU A 191 3.10 10.86 -2.36
C LEU A 191 3.49 12.27 -2.78
N HIS A 192 4.63 12.74 -2.30
CA HIS A 192 5.21 14.03 -2.65
C HIS A 192 6.45 13.83 -3.52
N ASP A 193 6.47 14.44 -4.70
CA ASP A 193 7.60 14.38 -5.64
C ASP A 193 8.83 15.07 -5.05
N LEU A 194 9.91 14.32 -4.85
CA LEU A 194 11.20 14.84 -4.35
C LEU A 194 12.21 15.10 -5.47
N GLY A 195 11.94 14.67 -6.70
CA GLY A 195 12.90 14.77 -7.80
C GLY A 195 13.40 13.43 -8.33
N THR A 196 14.36 13.49 -9.23
CA THR A 196 15.09 12.32 -9.76
C THR A 196 16.27 11.93 -8.88
N GLU A 197 16.69 12.83 -7.99
CA GLU A 197 17.78 12.67 -7.03
C GLU A 197 17.39 13.35 -5.72
N VAL A 198 17.94 12.85 -4.61
CA VAL A 198 17.75 13.38 -3.26
C VAL A 198 19.06 13.30 -2.50
N GLU A 199 19.26 14.18 -1.53
CA GLU A 199 20.42 14.14 -0.63
C GLU A 199 20.52 12.80 0.13
N PRO A 200 21.73 12.34 0.49
CA PRO A 200 21.91 11.06 1.18
C PRO A 200 21.05 10.89 2.43
N ARG A 201 20.94 11.92 3.27
CA ARG A 201 20.12 11.88 4.49
C ARG A 201 18.65 11.64 4.18
N LEU A 202 18.09 12.36 3.21
CA LEU A 202 16.71 12.18 2.79
C LEU A 202 16.49 10.82 2.11
N ARG A 203 17.51 10.26 1.45
CA ARG A 203 17.45 8.92 0.85
C ARG A 203 17.33 7.82 1.90
N GLU A 204 17.93 8.02 3.07
CA GLU A 204 17.93 7.07 4.19
C GLU A 204 16.67 7.20 5.07
N ASP A 205 15.87 8.25 4.87
CA ASP A 205 14.62 8.51 5.57
C ASP A 205 13.57 7.41 5.31
N LEU A 206 12.92 6.94 6.38
CA LEU A 206 11.91 5.88 6.34
C LEU A 206 10.60 6.27 5.66
N ASN A 207 10.41 7.51 5.24
CA ASN A 207 9.29 7.98 4.43
C ASN A 207 9.69 8.21 2.96
N THR A 208 10.98 8.25 2.66
CA THR A 208 11.46 8.36 1.28
C THR A 208 11.40 7.01 0.59
N ARG A 209 10.81 7.00 -0.61
CA ARG A 209 10.70 5.85 -1.49
C ARG A 209 11.18 6.21 -2.88
N MET A 210 11.38 5.18 -3.68
CA MET A 210 11.48 5.28 -5.12
C MET A 210 10.13 4.92 -5.73
N ILE A 211 9.75 5.61 -6.80
CA ILE A 211 8.59 5.26 -7.62
C ILE A 211 9.00 5.08 -9.07
N LEU A 212 8.62 3.96 -9.66
CA LEU A 212 8.68 3.69 -11.10
C LEU A 212 7.28 3.84 -11.68
N PHE A 213 7.14 4.61 -12.75
CA PHE A 213 5.86 4.78 -13.42
C PHE A 213 5.58 3.65 -14.40
N GLY A 214 4.40 3.04 -14.27
CA GLY A 214 3.91 2.09 -15.25
C GLY A 214 3.59 2.76 -16.59
N ALA A 215 3.38 1.95 -17.62
CA ALA A 215 2.95 2.37 -18.93
C ALA A 215 1.74 3.31 -18.82
N ARG A 216 1.75 4.37 -19.65
CA ARG A 216 0.74 5.44 -19.69
C ARG A 216 0.81 6.43 -18.52
N TRP A 217 1.70 6.26 -17.55
CA TRP A 217 1.99 7.28 -16.54
C TRP A 217 3.16 8.15 -16.96
N SER A 218 2.97 9.47 -16.85
CA SER A 218 4.01 10.48 -16.96
C SER A 218 3.96 11.36 -15.72
N LEU A 219 5.02 12.13 -15.45
CA LEU A 219 5.02 13.06 -14.32
C LEU A 219 3.84 14.05 -14.41
N GLY A 220 3.58 14.59 -15.61
CA GLY A 220 2.46 15.51 -15.83
C GLY A 220 1.12 14.87 -15.51
N ARG A 221 0.88 13.64 -15.97
CA ARG A 221 -0.34 12.89 -15.66
C ARG A 221 -0.45 12.58 -14.16
N ALA A 222 0.67 12.20 -13.52
CA ALA A 222 0.72 11.90 -12.09
C ALA A 222 0.35 13.13 -11.23
N LYS A 223 0.82 14.32 -11.62
CA LYS A 223 0.44 15.58 -10.96
C LYS A 223 -1.02 15.94 -11.22
N ALA A 224 -1.47 15.88 -12.48
CA ALA A 224 -2.85 16.21 -12.86
C ALA A 224 -3.90 15.28 -12.22
N SER A 225 -3.57 14.00 -12.02
CA SER A 225 -4.45 13.04 -11.35
C SER A 225 -4.33 13.04 -9.82
N SER A 226 -3.47 13.91 -9.27
CA SER A 226 -3.12 13.95 -7.84
C SER A 226 -2.52 12.63 -7.30
N LEU A 227 -1.93 11.81 -8.17
CA LEU A 227 -1.11 10.66 -7.76
C LEU A 227 0.15 11.13 -7.05
N LEU A 228 0.80 12.18 -7.58
CA LEU A 228 1.94 12.85 -6.96
C LEU A 228 1.60 14.31 -6.70
N ARG A 229 1.96 14.80 -5.52
CA ARG A 229 1.96 16.23 -5.18
C ARG A 229 3.32 16.85 -5.48
N GLY A 230 3.33 18.15 -5.79
CA GLY A 230 4.58 18.90 -5.82
C GLY A 230 5.18 18.99 -4.41
N SER A 231 6.51 19.14 -4.34
CA SER A 231 7.17 19.57 -3.10
C SER A 231 6.94 21.07 -2.90
N GLU A 232 5.77 21.44 -2.38
CA GLU A 232 5.66 22.76 -1.75
C GLU A 232 6.44 22.67 -0.43
N ASN A 233 7.65 23.26 -0.43
CA ASN A 233 8.67 23.24 0.64
C ASN A 233 9.32 21.88 0.97
N SER A 234 10.37 21.54 0.22
CA SER A 234 11.42 20.59 0.67
C SER A 234 12.05 20.97 2.03
N ALA A 235 11.98 22.25 2.43
CA ALA A 235 12.51 22.73 3.72
C ALA A 235 11.61 22.42 4.93
N SER A 236 10.32 22.12 4.74
CA SER A 236 9.37 21.90 5.86
C SER A 236 9.18 20.42 6.21
N LEU A 237 9.58 19.51 5.32
CA LEU A 237 9.45 18.06 5.53
C LEU A 237 10.54 17.48 6.46
N VAL A 238 11.58 18.26 6.76
CA VAL A 238 12.72 17.85 7.61
C VAL A 238 12.51 18.18 9.09
N LEU A 239 11.49 18.98 9.44
CA LEU A 239 11.39 19.59 10.78
C LEU A 239 10.28 19.02 11.69
N SER A 240 9.70 17.86 11.38
CA SER A 240 8.61 17.30 12.20
C SER A 240 9.01 16.21 13.20
N GLU A 241 10.30 16.02 13.51
CA GLU A 241 10.75 15.07 14.54
C GLU A 241 11.42 15.70 15.78
N ASP A 242 11.60 17.02 15.82
CA ASP A 242 12.13 17.73 17.01
C ASP A 242 11.10 18.72 17.61
N ALA A 243 9.95 18.20 18.07
CA ALA A 243 9.01 18.96 18.93
C ALA A 243 8.23 18.06 19.89
#